data_AF-A0A1H1KUV9-F1
#
_entry.id   AF-A0A1H1KUV9-F1
#
_cell.length_a   1.000
_cell.length_b   1.000
_cell.length_c   1.000
_cell.angle_alpha   90.00
_cell.angle_beta   90.00
_cell.angle_gamma   90.00
#
_symmetry.space_group_name_H-M   'P 1'
#
loop_
_entity.id
_entity.type
_entity.pdbx_description
1 polymer ?
#
loop_
_entity_poly.entity_id
_entity_poly.type
_entity_poly.pdbx_seq_one_letter_code
_entity_poly.pdbx_strand_id
1 'polypeptide(L)'
;MKYLFKTGFLLLSFSLILTSCRNEQENEEKSEVERLMDDPDNKVEVKDGGDKIKIETAEGDEIKIKKDDGEYKKKIDRADGSESKVKVDDGEVKVKTDN
;
A
#
# COMPACT_ATOMS: atom_id res chain seq x y z
N MET A 1 -45.00 13.04 24.50
CA MET A 1 -43.85 12.12 24.41
C MET A 1 -44.19 10.86 23.59
N LYS A 2 -44.55 10.96 22.30
CA LYS A 2 -44.84 9.77 21.45
C LYS A 2 -44.15 9.78 20.08
N TYR A 3 -43.49 10.87 19.69
CA TYR A 3 -42.88 11.02 18.36
C TYR A 3 -41.37 11.23 18.36
N LEU A 4 -40.73 11.28 19.54
CA LEU A 4 -39.28 11.52 19.66
C LEU A 4 -38.42 10.26 19.45
N PHE A 5 -39.02 9.07 19.47
CA PHE A 5 -38.30 7.81 19.26
C PHE A 5 -38.19 7.40 17.78
N LYS A 6 -38.92 8.06 16.87
CA LYS A 6 -39.02 7.60 15.46
C LYS A 6 -38.04 8.30 14.51
N THR A 7 -37.42 9.41 14.93
CA THR A 7 -36.50 10.22 14.11
C THR A 7 -35.02 10.03 14.44
N GLY A 8 -34.68 9.33 15.53
CA GLY A 8 -33.28 9.09 15.92
C GLY A 8 -32.55 8.01 15.11
N PHE A 9 -33.29 7.01 14.60
CA PHE A 9 -32.68 5.84 13.96
C PHE A 9 -32.22 6.10 12.51
N LEU A 10 -32.77 7.13 11.85
CA LEU A 10 -32.45 7.43 10.44
C LEU A 10 -31.11 8.17 10.27
N LEU A 11 -30.67 8.94 11.27
CA LEU A 11 -29.44 9.74 11.19
C LEU A 11 -28.16 8.93 11.44
N LEU A 12 -28.25 7.78 12.12
CA LEU A 12 -27.08 6.94 12.43
C LEU A 12 -26.57 6.13 11.22
N SER A 13 -27.42 5.89 10.23
CA SER A 13 -27.11 5.01 9.09
C SER A 13 -26.30 5.70 7.99
N PHE A 14 -26.25 7.04 7.98
CA PHE A 14 -25.59 7.81 6.92
C PHE A 14 -24.10 8.07 7.20
N SER A 15 -23.65 7.90 8.45
CA SER A 15 -22.25 8.13 8.84
C SER A 15 -21.32 6.97 8.50
N LEU A 16 -21.86 5.77 8.25
CA LEU A 16 -21.07 4.57 7.92
C LEU A 16 -20.67 4.48 6.44
N ILE A 17 -21.28 5.31 5.57
CA ILE A 17 -21.00 5.29 4.13
C ILE A 17 -19.64 5.96 3.82
N LEU A 18 -19.18 6.87 4.68
CA LEU A 18 -17.91 7.60 4.49
C LEU A 18 -16.69 6.82 5.01
N THR A 19 -16.87 5.79 5.85
CA THR A 19 -15.76 4.95 6.32
C THR A 19 -15.46 3.78 5.38
N SER A 20 -16.38 3.43 4.47
CA SER A 20 -16.23 2.26 3.60
C SER A 20 -15.48 2.52 2.28
N CYS A 21 -15.11 3.78 1.98
CA CYS A 21 -14.27 4.13 0.81
C CYS A 21 -12.82 4.46 1.19
N ARG A 22 -12.41 4.24 2.44
CA ARG A 22 -11.05 4.57 2.92
C ARG A 22 -10.31 3.31 3.38
N ASN A 23 -10.51 2.18 2.70
CA ASN A 23 -9.76 0.97 3.04
C ASN A 23 -9.66 -0.04 1.88
N GLU A 24 -9.47 0.42 0.65
CA GLU A 24 -9.34 -0.48 -0.52
C GLU A 24 -7.95 -0.44 -1.15
N GLN A 25 -7.10 0.53 -0.79
CA GLN A 25 -5.77 0.70 -1.41
C GLN A 25 -4.67 -0.14 -0.74
N GLU A 26 -4.87 -0.60 0.51
CA GLU A 26 -3.80 -1.24 1.30
C GLU A 26 -3.60 -2.74 0.98
N ASN A 27 -4.58 -3.40 0.35
CA ASN A 27 -4.54 -4.84 0.10
C ASN A 27 -3.96 -5.21 -1.26
N GLU A 28 -4.27 -4.44 -2.31
CA GLU A 28 -3.79 -4.71 -3.68
C GLU A 28 -2.26 -4.59 -3.79
N GLU A 29 -1.67 -3.60 -3.12
CA GLU A 29 -0.23 -3.33 -3.24
C GLU A 29 0.68 -4.37 -2.58
N LYS A 30 0.22 -5.03 -1.50
CA LYS A 30 0.95 -6.15 -0.88
C LYS A 30 0.92 -7.38 -1.79
N SER A 31 -0.22 -7.61 -2.45
CA SER A 31 -0.41 -8.68 -3.44
C SER A 31 0.49 -8.53 -4.66
N GLU A 32 0.72 -7.30 -5.15
CA GLU A 32 1.56 -7.08 -6.33
C GLU A 32 3.03 -7.47 -6.08
N VAL A 33 3.59 -7.09 -4.94
CA VAL A 33 4.97 -7.46 -4.57
C VAL A 33 5.11 -8.98 -4.46
N GLU A 34 4.15 -9.64 -3.83
CA GLU A 34 4.16 -11.09 -3.64
C GLU A 34 4.12 -11.82 -4.99
N ARG A 35 3.27 -11.36 -5.92
CA ARG A 35 3.23 -11.87 -7.30
C ARG A 35 4.55 -11.70 -8.03
N LEU A 36 5.20 -10.55 -7.87
CA LEU A 36 6.48 -10.28 -8.53
C LEU A 36 7.63 -11.10 -7.92
N MET A 37 7.50 -11.56 -6.67
CA MET A 37 8.46 -12.47 -6.07
C MET A 37 8.29 -13.93 -6.52
N ASP A 38 7.06 -14.35 -6.78
CA ASP A 38 6.75 -15.71 -7.23
C ASP A 38 7.09 -15.94 -8.71
N ASP A 39 7.24 -14.86 -9.47
CA ASP A 39 7.60 -14.93 -10.89
C ASP A 39 9.08 -15.35 -11.06
N PRO A 40 9.37 -16.48 -11.73
CA PRO A 40 10.72 -16.99 -11.90
C PRO A 40 11.58 -16.15 -12.86
N ASP A 41 10.97 -15.31 -13.70
CA ASP A 41 11.69 -14.41 -14.60
C ASP A 41 12.20 -13.15 -13.88
N ASN A 42 11.67 -12.87 -12.68
CA ASN A 42 12.09 -11.74 -11.87
C ASN A 42 13.28 -12.11 -10.96
N LYS A 43 14.24 -11.19 -10.87
CA LYS A 43 15.38 -11.35 -9.99
C LYS A 43 15.07 -10.78 -8.61
N VAL A 44 14.95 -11.67 -7.61
CA VAL A 44 14.74 -11.28 -6.21
C VAL A 44 16.05 -11.36 -5.43
N GLU A 45 16.47 -10.24 -4.84
CA GLU A 45 17.60 -10.15 -3.91
C GLU A 45 17.10 -9.79 -2.50
N VAL A 46 17.27 -10.72 -1.55
CA VAL A 46 16.99 -10.49 -0.14
C VAL A 46 18.31 -10.21 0.60
N LYS A 47 18.35 -9.10 1.34
CA LYS A 47 19.50 -8.62 2.11
C LYS A 47 19.10 -8.36 3.56
N ASP A 48 20.09 -8.27 4.42
CA ASP A 48 19.91 -7.99 5.86
C ASP A 48 18.91 -8.96 6.51
N GLY A 49 19.00 -10.26 6.21
CA GLY A 49 18.14 -11.28 6.83
C GLY A 49 16.65 -11.20 6.48
N GLY A 50 16.23 -10.34 5.55
CA GLY A 50 14.82 -10.11 5.19
C GLY A 50 14.38 -8.65 5.27
N ASP A 51 15.19 -7.78 5.86
CA ASP A 51 14.84 -6.37 6.07
C ASP A 51 14.89 -5.55 4.77
N LYS A 52 15.71 -5.98 3.81
CA LYS A 52 15.82 -5.35 2.49
C LYS A 52 15.52 -6.35 1.40
N ILE A 53 14.60 -5.99 0.51
CA ILE A 53 14.25 -6.79 -0.65
C ILE A 53 14.37 -5.89 -1.88
N LYS A 54 15.12 -6.34 -2.89
CA LYS A 54 15.12 -5.77 -4.24
C LYS A 54 14.51 -6.78 -5.20
N ILE A 55 13.56 -6.35 -6.03
CA ILE A 55 12.97 -7.15 -7.11
C ILE A 55 13.26 -6.40 -8.40
N GLU A 56 13.82 -7.08 -9.38
CA GLU A 56 14.08 -6.54 -10.71
C GLU A 56 13.30 -7.39 -11.71
N THR A 57 12.38 -6.74 -12.41
CA THR A 57 11.50 -7.43 -13.37
C THR A 57 12.17 -7.57 -14.73
N ALA A 58 11.76 -8.57 -15.51
CA ALA A 58 12.26 -8.75 -16.87
C ALA A 58 11.97 -7.55 -17.79
N GLU A 59 10.93 -6.77 -17.48
CA GLU A 59 10.54 -5.55 -18.21
C GLU A 59 11.44 -4.34 -17.88
N GLY A 60 12.29 -4.46 -16.84
CA GLY A 60 13.23 -3.42 -16.42
C GLY A 60 12.75 -2.57 -15.23
N ASP A 61 11.59 -2.88 -14.65
CA ASP A 61 11.14 -2.23 -13.42
C ASP A 61 11.96 -2.73 -12.22
N GLU A 62 12.37 -1.81 -11.35
CA GLU A 62 13.03 -2.12 -10.08
C GLU A 62 12.16 -1.73 -8.88
N ILE A 63 11.91 -2.69 -8.00
CA ILE A 63 11.19 -2.47 -6.74
C ILE A 63 12.14 -2.69 -5.57
N LYS A 64 12.23 -1.71 -4.67
CA LYS A 64 13.07 -1.74 -3.47
C LYS A 64 12.20 -1.58 -2.24
N ILE A 65 12.24 -2.55 -1.35
CA ILE A 65 11.49 -2.57 -0.09
C ILE A 65 12.50 -2.61 1.06
N LYS A 66 12.34 -1.69 2.01
CA LYS A 66 13.13 -1.62 3.23
C LYS A 66 12.17 -1.57 4.43
N LYS A 67 12.36 -2.49 5.37
CA LYS A 67 11.70 -2.51 6.67
C LYS A 67 12.74 -2.20 7.75
N ASP A 68 12.47 -1.22 8.59
CA ASP A 68 13.27 -0.94 9.78
C ASP A 68 12.29 -0.67 10.94
N ASP A 69 12.26 -1.51 11.98
CA ASP A 69 11.57 -1.30 13.27
C ASP A 69 10.45 -0.23 13.30
N GLY A 70 9.31 -0.51 12.64
CA GLY A 70 8.12 0.36 12.59
C GLY A 70 8.03 1.32 11.39
N GLU A 71 9.10 1.45 10.62
CA GLU A 71 9.18 2.21 9.37
C GLU A 71 9.20 1.25 8.16
N TYR A 72 8.38 1.54 7.16
CA TYR A 72 8.36 0.81 5.88
C TYR A 72 8.60 1.79 4.73
N LYS A 73 9.58 1.50 3.87
CA LYS A 73 9.87 2.28 2.67
C LYS A 73 9.82 1.37 1.44
N LYS A 74 8.94 1.69 0.48
CA LYS A 74 8.84 1.06 -0.84
C LYS A 74 9.19 2.09 -1.90
N LYS A 75 10.08 1.72 -2.81
CA LYS A 75 10.37 2.48 -4.04
C LYS A 75 10.09 1.59 -5.24
N ILE A 76 9.36 2.11 -6.22
CA ILE A 76 9.12 1.48 -7.51
C ILE A 76 9.71 2.43 -8.55
N ASP A 77 10.73 1.96 -9.26
CA ASP A 77 11.32 2.61 -10.42
C ASP A 77 10.81 1.84 -11.65
N ARG A 78 10.02 2.48 -12.53
CA ARG A 78 9.50 1.83 -13.73
C ARG A 78 10.40 2.11 -14.93
N ALA A 79 10.42 1.19 -15.89
CA ALA A 79 11.19 1.31 -17.13
C ALA A 79 10.79 2.52 -17.99
N ASP A 80 9.57 3.04 -17.82
CA ASP A 80 9.10 4.26 -18.49
C ASP A 80 9.73 5.55 -17.93
N GLY A 81 10.49 5.44 -16.83
CA GLY A 81 11.13 6.55 -16.13
C GLY A 81 10.30 7.10 -14.96
N SER A 82 9.07 6.63 -14.76
CA SER A 82 8.27 7.04 -13.61
C SER A 82 8.80 6.42 -12.31
N GLU A 83 8.81 7.21 -11.23
CA GLU A 83 9.18 6.72 -9.91
C GLU A 83 8.05 6.92 -8.89
N SER A 84 7.82 5.91 -8.06
CA SER A 84 6.84 5.96 -6.97
C SER A 84 7.52 5.58 -5.65
N LYS A 85 7.37 6.43 -4.64
CA LYS A 85 7.94 6.24 -3.29
C LYS A 85 6.81 6.23 -2.29
N VAL A 86 6.69 5.14 -1.54
CA VAL A 86 5.78 5.02 -0.40
C VAL A 86 6.63 4.91 0.87
N LYS A 87 6.36 5.77 1.84
CA LYS A 87 6.91 5.68 3.20
C LYS A 87 5.78 5.55 4.20
N VAL A 88 5.88 4.61 5.11
CA VAL A 88 4.96 4.44 6.24
C VAL A 88 5.77 4.64 7.51
N ASP A 89 5.45 5.70 8.24
CA ASP A 89 6.06 6.06 9.53
C ASP A 89 4.94 5.99 10.58
N ASP A 90 4.99 5.00 11.48
CA ASP A 90 4.11 4.91 12.66
C ASP A 90 2.60 5.10 12.36
N GLY A 91 2.15 4.57 11.21
CA GLY A 91 0.76 4.66 10.74
C GLY A 91 0.44 5.83 9.79
N GLU A 92 1.38 6.75 9.55
CA GLU A 92 1.26 7.80 8.55
C GLU A 92 1.85 7.36 7.21
N VAL A 93 1.01 7.29 6.16
CA VAL A 93 1.43 6.90 4.81
C VAL A 93 1.72 8.16 3.98
N LYS A 94 2.95 8.29 3.50
CA LYS A 94 3.39 9.33 2.56
C LYS A 94 3.69 8.70 1.19
N VAL A 95 2.87 9.01 0.19
CA VAL A 95 3.07 8.60 -1.20
C VAL A 95 3.59 9.78 -2.02
N LYS A 96 4.65 9.57 -2.79
CA LYS A 96 5.14 10.50 -3.81
C LYS A 96 5.24 9.76 -5.14
N THR A 97 4.71 10.37 -6.19
CA THR A 97 4.81 9.87 -7.56
C THR A 97 5.39 10.99 -8.40
N ASP A 98 6.52 10.73 -9.03
CA ASP A 98 7.19 11.65 -9.93
C ASP A 98 7.05 11.08 -11.37
N ASN A 99 6.63 11.95 -12.31
CA ASN A 99 6.38 11.67 -13.73
C ASN A 99 7.13 12.71 -14.57
#